data_AF-A0A1M6KTV9-F1
#
_entry.id   AF-A0A1M6KTV9-F1
#
_cell.length_a   1.000
_cell.length_b   1.000
_cell.length_c   1.000
_cell.angle_alpha   90.00
_cell.angle_beta   90.00
_cell.angle_gamma   90.00
#
_symmetry.space_group_name_H-M   'P 1'
#
loop_
_entity.id
_entity.type
_entity.pdbx_description
1 polymer ?
#
loop_
_entity_poly.entity_id
_entity_poly.type
_entity_poly.pdbx_seq_one_letter_code
_entity_poly.pdbx_strand_id
1 'polypeptide(L)'
;MNTEFQIKENGFAEIKKALIIKTIPVAILAAGTGLTISHINSNGQTTDVNVLLFLIPLVVGALAFGLFKGINRQKELFESYKLIVNEYEIVREQNNTQTISIPRNEIKSIIKNPKGILTIVGNSYTDVIGVPSQINNSEKLEQVLSEIKPITYSDKKPLFEKYKGVLILIVLGLMATVFISTNKLLVGITGSILILFLGYSFYEVRRNKNIDKKTKNSMWWLLLVLFSVIGNMYFKITGKL
;
A
#
# COMPACT_ATOMS: atom_id res chain seq x y z
N MET A 1 -28.83 14.38 15.98
CA MET A 1 -29.11 12.93 15.92
C MET A 1 -27.89 12.21 15.36
N ASN A 2 -27.36 11.18 16.04
CA ASN A 2 -26.20 10.43 15.57
C ASN A 2 -26.66 9.28 14.68
N THR A 3 -26.28 9.29 13.41
CA THR A 3 -26.57 8.18 12.48
C THR A 3 -25.30 7.38 12.25
N GLU A 4 -25.38 6.07 12.49
CA GLU A 4 -24.25 5.17 12.33
C GLU A 4 -24.45 4.27 11.11
N PHE A 5 -23.37 4.10 10.34
CA PHE A 5 -23.32 3.26 9.16
C PHE A 5 -22.17 2.26 9.28
N GLN A 6 -22.47 0.99 9.00
CA GLN A 6 -21.52 -0.12 9.09
C GLN A 6 -21.52 -0.91 7.78
N ILE A 7 -20.51 -1.73 7.58
CA ILE A 7 -20.41 -2.60 6.40
C ILE A 7 -21.50 -3.67 6.42
N LYS A 8 -22.02 -4.00 5.24
CA LYS A 8 -22.91 -5.15 5.03
C LYS A 8 -22.27 -6.43 5.54
N GLU A 9 -23.08 -7.30 6.15
CA GLU A 9 -22.63 -8.66 6.47
C GLU A 9 -22.08 -9.32 5.19
N ASN A 10 -20.91 -9.96 5.31
CA ASN A 10 -20.18 -10.57 4.19
C ASN A 10 -19.72 -9.63 3.05
N GLY A 11 -19.77 -8.30 3.21
CA GLY A 11 -19.32 -7.35 2.19
C GLY A 11 -17.85 -7.53 1.75
N PHE A 12 -17.00 -8.08 2.62
CA PHE A 12 -15.60 -8.35 2.29
C PHE A 12 -15.43 -9.37 1.15
N ALA A 13 -16.37 -10.32 1.01
CA ALA A 13 -16.30 -11.36 0.00
C ALA A 13 -16.29 -10.77 -1.43
N GLU A 14 -17.01 -9.67 -1.64
CA GLU A 14 -17.10 -8.96 -2.93
C GLU A 14 -15.75 -8.37 -3.37
N ILE A 15 -14.98 -7.86 -2.41
CA ILE A 15 -13.70 -7.18 -2.70
C ILE A 15 -12.49 -8.11 -2.61
N LYS A 16 -12.63 -9.26 -1.93
CA LYS A 16 -11.54 -10.23 -1.70
C LYS A 16 -10.88 -10.65 -3.01
N LYS A 17 -11.67 -10.99 -4.04
CA LYS A 17 -11.15 -11.43 -5.34
C LYS A 17 -10.33 -10.32 -6.01
N ALA A 18 -10.82 -9.08 -5.99
CA ALA A 18 -10.12 -7.94 -6.56
C ALA A 18 -8.80 -7.64 -5.83
N LEU A 19 -8.77 -7.80 -4.50
CA LEU A 19 -7.55 -7.65 -3.69
C LEU A 19 -6.50 -8.69 -4.08
N ILE A 20 -6.90 -9.96 -4.17
CA ILE A 20 -6.03 -11.08 -4.55
C ILE A 20 -5.44 -10.87 -5.95
N ILE A 21 -6.29 -10.60 -6.94
CA ILE A 21 -5.88 -10.40 -8.34
C ILE A 21 -4.88 -9.25 -8.48
N LYS A 22 -5.00 -8.19 -7.68
CA LYS A 22 -4.07 -7.06 -7.72
C LYS A 22 -2.75 -7.33 -6.99
N THR A 23 -2.78 -8.16 -5.95
CA THR A 23 -1.60 -8.37 -5.08
C THR A 23 -0.69 -9.47 -5.61
N ILE A 24 -1.25 -10.54 -6.16
CA ILE A 24 -0.47 -11.69 -6.66
C ILE A 24 0.57 -11.28 -7.73
N PRO A 25 0.23 -10.51 -8.79
CA PRO A 25 1.22 -10.15 -9.80
C PRO A 25 2.38 -9.34 -9.24
N VAL A 26 2.10 -8.42 -8.30
CA VAL A 26 3.15 -7.62 -7.65
C VAL A 26 4.06 -8.50 -6.80
N ALA A 27 3.50 -9.46 -6.06
CA ALA A 27 4.26 -10.41 -5.26
C ALA A 27 5.16 -11.32 -6.13
N ILE A 28 4.62 -11.83 -7.24
CA ILE A 28 5.37 -12.65 -8.20
C ILE A 28 6.51 -11.84 -8.82
N LEU A 29 6.25 -10.60 -9.25
CA LEU A 29 7.28 -9.73 -9.83
C LEU A 29 8.40 -9.42 -8.84
N ALA A 30 8.06 -9.12 -7.59
CA ALA A 30 9.04 -8.85 -6.53
C ALA A 30 9.89 -10.09 -6.23
N ALA A 31 9.26 -11.25 -6.08
CA ALA A 31 9.95 -12.51 -5.83
C ALA A 31 10.86 -12.92 -7.01
N GLY A 32 10.35 -12.80 -8.23
CA GLY A 32 11.14 -13.07 -9.45
C GLY A 32 12.35 -12.15 -9.55
N THR A 33 12.19 -10.86 -9.26
CA THR A 33 13.30 -9.90 -9.23
C THR A 33 14.37 -10.31 -8.20
N GLY A 34 13.95 -10.68 -6.97
CA GLY A 34 14.86 -11.16 -5.93
C GLY A 34 15.61 -12.44 -6.32
N LEU A 35 14.92 -13.41 -6.92
CA LEU A 35 15.52 -14.66 -7.40
C LEU A 35 16.52 -14.41 -8.54
N THR A 36 16.18 -13.53 -9.49
CA THR A 36 17.09 -13.16 -10.58
C THR A 36 18.35 -12.48 -10.07
N ILE A 37 18.22 -11.54 -9.12
CA ILE A 37 19.38 -10.91 -8.45
C ILE A 37 20.25 -11.97 -7.77
N SER A 38 19.63 -12.89 -7.03
CA SER A 38 20.34 -13.97 -6.34
C SER A 38 21.10 -14.86 -7.33
N HIS A 39 20.46 -15.25 -8.44
CA HIS A 39 21.04 -16.14 -9.43
C HIS A 39 22.23 -15.51 -10.16
N ILE A 40 22.10 -14.26 -10.61
CA ILE A 40 23.18 -13.56 -11.31
C ILE A 40 24.39 -13.37 -10.40
N ASN A 41 24.17 -13.04 -9.12
CA ASN A 41 25.25 -12.88 -8.16
C ASN A 41 25.92 -14.20 -7.75
N SER A 42 25.21 -15.35 -7.84
CA SER A 42 25.79 -16.66 -7.52
C SER A 42 26.63 -17.28 -8.64
N ASN A 43 26.45 -16.87 -9.91
CA ASN A 43 27.12 -17.50 -11.06
C ASN A 43 28.67 -17.38 -11.05
N GLY A 44 29.26 -16.59 -10.14
CA GLY A 44 30.70 -16.53 -9.92
C GLY A 44 31.24 -17.51 -8.86
N GLN A 45 30.38 -18.26 -8.16
CA GLN A 45 30.76 -19.19 -7.10
C GLN A 45 30.46 -20.63 -7.53
N THR A 46 31.50 -21.46 -7.63
CA THR A 46 31.44 -22.87 -8.05
C THR A 46 30.92 -23.77 -6.91
N THR A 47 29.74 -23.48 -6.37
CA THR A 47 29.09 -24.38 -5.41
C THR A 47 28.06 -25.25 -6.13
N ASP A 48 28.33 -26.56 -6.19
CA ASP A 48 27.56 -27.61 -6.89
C ASP A 48 26.13 -27.84 -6.34
N VAL A 49 25.72 -27.16 -5.26
CA VAL A 49 24.40 -27.36 -4.67
C VAL A 49 23.38 -26.46 -5.35
N ASN A 50 22.33 -27.05 -5.93
CA ASN A 50 21.23 -26.32 -6.56
C ASN A 50 20.35 -25.61 -5.50
N VAL A 51 20.84 -24.51 -4.94
CA VAL A 51 20.19 -23.71 -3.89
C VAL A 51 18.76 -23.29 -4.30
N LEU A 52 18.53 -23.09 -5.60
CA LEU A 52 17.21 -22.70 -6.12
C LEU A 52 16.12 -23.75 -5.81
N LEU A 53 16.47 -25.04 -5.76
CA LEU A 53 15.53 -26.11 -5.44
C LEU A 53 14.92 -25.95 -4.04
N PHE A 54 15.69 -25.43 -3.08
CA PHE A 54 15.23 -25.20 -1.71
C PHE A 54 14.65 -23.78 -1.52
N LEU A 55 15.22 -22.80 -2.22
CA LEU A 55 14.81 -21.40 -2.10
C LEU A 55 13.41 -21.16 -2.69
N ILE A 56 13.08 -21.78 -3.83
CA ILE A 56 11.78 -21.57 -4.49
C ILE A 56 10.61 -22.01 -3.60
N PRO A 57 10.58 -23.26 -3.05
CA PRO A 57 9.52 -23.66 -2.13
C PRO A 57 9.41 -22.76 -0.89
N LEU A 58 10.55 -22.32 -0.34
CA LEU A 58 10.58 -21.39 0.80
C LEU A 58 9.91 -20.06 0.45
N VAL A 59 10.25 -19.46 -0.69
CA VAL A 59 9.66 -18.20 -1.17
C VAL A 59 8.17 -18.36 -1.44
N VAL A 60 7.76 -19.45 -2.11
CA VAL A 60 6.33 -19.72 -2.38
C VAL A 60 5.55 -19.87 -1.07
N GLY A 61 6.09 -20.62 -0.10
CA GLY A 61 5.49 -20.78 1.22
C GLY A 61 5.36 -19.46 1.97
N ALA A 62 6.42 -18.64 1.96
CA ALA A 62 6.42 -17.31 2.58
C ALA A 62 5.39 -16.37 1.93
N LEU A 63 5.28 -16.38 0.60
CA LEU A 63 4.29 -15.59 -0.13
C LEU A 63 2.86 -16.05 0.17
N ALA A 64 2.60 -17.36 0.15
CA ALA A 64 1.28 -17.91 0.44
C ALA A 64 0.83 -17.55 1.87
N PHE A 65 1.72 -17.74 2.86
CA PHE A 65 1.47 -17.38 4.25
C PHE A 65 1.26 -15.86 4.42
N GLY A 66 2.10 -15.05 3.79
CA GLY A 66 2.01 -13.58 3.83
C GLY A 66 0.71 -13.06 3.23
N LEU A 67 0.28 -13.61 2.09
CA LEU A 67 -0.99 -13.28 1.44
C LEU A 67 -2.19 -13.69 2.32
N PHE A 68 -2.18 -14.92 2.85
CA PHE A 68 -3.24 -15.40 3.74
C PHE A 68 -3.40 -14.49 4.97
N LYS A 69 -2.29 -14.20 5.67
CA LYS A 69 -2.29 -13.32 6.84
C LYS A 69 -2.70 -11.89 6.48
N GLY A 70 -2.23 -11.39 5.32
CA GLY A 70 -2.59 -10.08 4.80
C GLY A 70 -4.09 -9.95 4.53
N ILE A 71 -4.69 -10.93 3.86
CA ILE A 71 -6.12 -10.95 3.53
C ILE A 71 -6.98 -10.99 4.79
N ASN A 72 -6.66 -11.87 5.76
CA ASN A 72 -7.44 -11.97 7.00
C ASN A 72 -7.42 -10.68 7.80
N ARG A 73 -6.29 -9.98 7.79
CA ARG A 73 -6.18 -8.67 8.42
C ARG A 73 -6.96 -7.59 7.67
N GLN A 74 -6.93 -7.61 6.33
CA GLN A 74 -7.74 -6.69 5.53
C GLN A 74 -9.24 -6.93 5.75
N LYS A 75 -9.64 -8.19 5.96
CA LYS A 75 -11.00 -8.56 6.37
C LYS A 75 -11.38 -7.88 7.69
N GLU A 76 -10.56 -8.04 8.72
CA GLU A 76 -10.78 -7.45 10.05
C GLU A 76 -10.87 -5.91 10.01
N LEU A 77 -9.99 -5.25 9.24
CA LEU A 77 -10.03 -3.79 9.04
C LEU A 77 -11.29 -3.34 8.28
N PHE A 78 -11.74 -4.13 7.32
CA PHE A 78 -12.91 -3.83 6.52
C PHE A 78 -14.19 -4.02 7.33
N GLU A 79 -14.35 -5.15 8.00
CA GLU A 79 -15.56 -5.48 8.77
C GLU A 79 -15.75 -4.60 10.01
N SER A 80 -14.65 -4.12 10.60
CA SER A 80 -14.70 -3.18 11.74
C SER A 80 -14.97 -1.72 11.34
N TYR A 81 -15.22 -1.44 10.06
CA TYR A 81 -15.46 -0.08 9.59
C TYR A 81 -16.81 0.45 10.10
N LYS A 82 -16.74 1.61 10.76
CA LYS A 82 -17.90 2.35 11.24
C LYS A 82 -17.77 3.82 10.84
N LEU A 83 -18.84 4.34 10.25
CA LEU A 83 -18.97 5.76 9.90
C LEU A 83 -20.10 6.35 10.74
N ILE A 84 -19.78 7.38 11.52
CA ILE A 84 -20.71 8.08 12.39
C ILE A 84 -20.88 9.48 11.80
N VAL A 85 -22.12 9.82 11.49
CA VAL A 85 -22.48 11.16 11.02
C VAL A 85 -23.34 11.80 12.09
N ASN A 86 -22.79 12.84 12.73
CA ASN A 86 -23.51 13.65 13.71
C ASN A 86 -23.64 15.09 13.19
N GLU A 87 -24.25 15.99 13.97
CA GLU A 87 -24.55 17.37 13.59
C GLU A 87 -23.31 18.25 13.37
N TYR A 88 -22.14 17.87 13.90
CA TYR A 88 -20.94 18.71 13.93
C TYR A 88 -19.80 18.15 13.08
N GLU A 89 -19.72 16.83 12.93
CA GLU A 89 -18.59 16.14 12.33
C GLU A 89 -18.99 14.80 11.69
N ILE A 90 -18.08 14.30 10.85
CA ILE A 90 -18.12 12.95 10.30
C ILE A 90 -16.93 12.19 10.87
N VAL A 91 -17.21 11.12 11.59
CA VAL A 91 -16.19 10.31 12.27
C VAL A 91 -16.10 8.94 11.62
N ARG A 92 -14.88 8.50 11.31
CA ARG A 92 -14.57 7.16 10.83
C ARG A 92 -13.74 6.41 11.85
N GLU A 93 -14.25 5.27 12.28
CA GLU A 93 -13.56 4.31 13.13
C GLU A 93 -13.28 3.03 12.35
N GLN A 94 -12.09 2.47 12.53
CA GLN A 94 -11.75 1.11 12.10
C GLN A 94 -10.72 0.53 13.06
N ASN A 95 -10.72 -0.79 13.21
CA ASN A 95 -9.76 -1.49 14.05
C ASN A 95 -8.31 -1.12 13.67
N ASN A 96 -7.43 -0.98 14.67
CA ASN A 96 -6.00 -0.69 14.49
C ASN A 96 -5.65 0.56 13.66
N THR A 97 -6.59 1.43 13.35
CA THR A 97 -6.35 2.71 12.67
C THR A 97 -6.63 3.89 13.60
N GLN A 98 -6.10 5.06 13.28
CA GLN A 98 -6.47 6.27 14.01
C GLN A 98 -7.90 6.67 13.62
N THR A 99 -8.72 7.02 14.61
CA THR A 99 -10.03 7.64 14.36
C THR A 99 -9.83 8.95 13.60
N ILE A 100 -10.53 9.09 12.49
CA ILE A 100 -10.51 10.31 11.68
C ILE A 100 -11.84 11.01 11.93
N SER A 101 -11.79 12.21 12.48
CA SER A 101 -12.95 13.09 12.54
C SER A 101 -12.73 14.30 11.63
N ILE A 102 -13.73 14.63 10.83
CA ILE A 102 -13.75 15.81 9.96
C ILE A 102 -14.95 16.67 10.37
N PRO A 103 -14.74 17.86 10.95
CA PRO A 103 -15.81 18.82 11.22
C PRO A 103 -16.58 19.16 9.93
N ARG A 104 -17.90 19.31 10.00
CA ARG A 104 -18.75 19.55 8.82
C ARG A 104 -18.35 20.81 8.05
N ASN A 105 -17.96 21.87 8.76
CA ASN A 105 -17.46 23.12 8.19
C ASN A 105 -16.09 22.97 7.50
N GLU A 106 -15.33 21.91 7.77
CA GLU A 106 -14.05 21.62 7.14
C GLU A 106 -14.16 20.65 5.95
N ILE A 107 -15.36 20.16 5.63
CA ILE A 107 -15.56 19.28 4.48
C ILE A 107 -15.42 20.08 3.19
N LYS A 108 -14.33 19.83 2.46
CA LYS A 108 -14.02 20.47 1.20
C LYS A 108 -14.80 19.86 0.03
N SER A 109 -14.91 18.54 -0.04
CA SER A 109 -15.69 17.87 -1.09
C SER A 109 -16.13 16.47 -0.69
N ILE A 110 -17.24 16.03 -1.30
CA ILE A 110 -17.71 14.64 -1.24
C ILE A 110 -17.75 14.15 -2.69
N ILE A 111 -17.01 13.08 -2.96
CA ILE A 111 -16.79 12.55 -4.32
C ILE A 111 -17.26 11.11 -4.37
N LYS A 112 -18.15 10.78 -5.30
CA LYS A 112 -18.56 9.41 -5.62
C LYS A 112 -17.86 8.95 -6.89
N ASN A 113 -17.21 7.79 -6.85
CA ASN A 113 -16.64 7.18 -8.04
C ASN A 113 -17.63 6.22 -8.72
N PRO A 114 -17.36 5.78 -9.98
CA PRO A 114 -18.24 4.85 -10.69
C PRO A 114 -18.45 3.48 -10.01
N LYS A 115 -17.61 3.13 -9.02
CA LYS A 115 -17.74 1.90 -8.22
C LYS A 115 -18.61 2.07 -6.97
N GLY A 116 -19.19 3.27 -6.79
CA GLY A 116 -20.00 3.62 -5.63
C GLY A 116 -19.21 3.91 -4.36
N ILE A 117 -17.88 4.05 -4.45
CA ILE A 117 -17.05 4.44 -3.29
C ILE A 117 -17.21 5.95 -3.11
N LEU A 118 -17.54 6.37 -1.89
CA LEU A 118 -17.59 7.78 -1.51
C LEU A 118 -16.27 8.18 -0.87
N THR A 119 -15.77 9.36 -1.21
CA THR A 119 -14.57 9.95 -0.61
C THR A 119 -14.93 11.31 -0.04
N ILE A 120 -14.82 11.45 1.27
CA ILE A 120 -15.07 12.68 2.01
C ILE A 120 -13.70 13.31 2.26
N VAL A 121 -13.48 14.50 1.71
CA VAL A 121 -12.21 15.23 1.76
C VAL A 121 -12.37 16.44 2.66
N GLY A 122 -11.58 16.51 3.73
CA GLY A 122 -11.47 17.66 4.62
C GLY A 122 -10.53 18.74 4.10
N ASN A 123 -10.15 19.67 4.97
CA ASN A 123 -9.22 20.75 4.63
C ASN A 123 -7.76 20.29 4.54
N SER A 124 -7.37 19.28 5.32
CA SER A 124 -6.03 18.67 5.27
C SER A 124 -5.94 17.51 4.28
N TYR A 125 -4.78 17.31 3.67
CA TYR A 125 -4.52 16.17 2.77
C TYR A 125 -4.56 14.81 3.50
N THR A 126 -4.42 14.78 4.84
CA THR A 126 -4.56 13.54 5.63
C THR A 126 -6.00 13.22 6.00
N ASP A 127 -6.87 14.22 5.95
CA ASP A 127 -8.22 14.13 6.50
C ASP A 127 -9.14 13.73 5.36
N VAL A 128 -8.98 12.47 4.98
CA VAL A 128 -9.73 11.84 3.89
C VAL A 128 -10.36 10.57 4.45
N ILE A 129 -11.68 10.49 4.38
CA ILE A 129 -12.46 9.31 4.74
C ILE A 129 -12.96 8.65 3.46
N GLY A 130 -12.48 7.44 3.19
CA GLY A 130 -13.00 6.60 2.12
C GLY A 130 -14.10 5.67 2.65
N VAL A 131 -15.31 5.80 2.12
CA VAL A 131 -16.45 4.95 2.43
C VAL A 131 -16.61 3.90 1.31
N PRO A 132 -16.49 2.60 1.64
CA PRO A 132 -16.67 1.53 0.65
C PRO A 132 -18.13 1.43 0.18
N SER A 133 -18.34 0.92 -1.04
CA SER A 133 -19.69 0.74 -1.60
C SER A 133 -20.50 -0.35 -0.91
N GLN A 134 -19.86 -1.21 -0.11
CA GLN A 134 -20.47 -2.28 0.68
C GLN A 134 -21.11 -1.79 1.99
N ILE A 135 -21.32 -0.48 2.17
CA ILE A 135 -21.93 0.05 3.40
C ILE A 135 -23.44 -0.24 3.45
N ASN A 136 -23.96 -0.56 4.63
CA ASN A 136 -25.40 -0.70 4.88
C ASN A 136 -26.11 0.63 4.67
N ASN A 137 -27.33 0.59 4.15
CA ASN A 137 -28.17 1.76 3.91
C ASN A 137 -27.46 2.87 3.11
N SER A 138 -26.77 2.50 2.02
CA SER A 138 -26.00 3.43 1.18
C SER A 138 -26.84 4.61 0.66
N GLU A 139 -28.11 4.37 0.31
CA GLU A 139 -29.02 5.42 -0.14
C GLU A 139 -29.28 6.47 0.95
N LYS A 140 -29.56 6.01 2.18
CA LYS A 140 -29.73 6.89 3.34
C LYS A 140 -28.45 7.65 3.66
N LEU A 141 -27.28 7.00 3.53
CA LEU A 141 -26.00 7.68 3.72
C LEU A 141 -25.81 8.80 2.70
N GLU A 142 -26.10 8.54 1.43
CA GLU A 142 -25.97 9.55 0.37
C GLU A 142 -26.91 10.74 0.60
N GLN A 143 -28.15 10.48 1.04
CA GLN A 143 -29.07 11.54 1.46
C GLN A 143 -28.48 12.40 2.58
N VAL A 144 -28.05 11.79 3.69
CA VAL A 144 -27.45 12.49 4.84
C VAL A 144 -26.20 13.28 4.44
N LEU A 145 -25.34 12.71 3.57
CA LEU A 145 -24.13 13.41 3.11
C LEU A 145 -24.45 14.55 2.15
N SER A 146 -25.46 14.40 1.29
CA SER A 146 -25.89 15.44 0.36
C SER A 146 -26.47 16.67 1.04
N GLU A 147 -27.07 16.50 2.22
CA GLU A 147 -27.50 17.62 3.08
C GLU A 147 -26.32 18.45 3.58
N ILE A 148 -25.16 17.82 3.78
CA ILE A 148 -23.94 18.50 4.24
C ILE A 148 -23.24 19.19 3.07
N LYS A 149 -23.03 18.45 1.97
CA LYS A 149 -22.40 18.98 0.76
C LYS A 149 -22.82 18.18 -0.48
N PRO A 150 -23.05 18.83 -1.64
CA PRO A 150 -23.39 18.12 -2.86
C PRO A 150 -22.36 17.06 -3.23
N ILE A 151 -22.84 15.84 -3.50
CA ILE A 151 -22.00 14.72 -3.93
C ILE A 151 -21.64 14.93 -5.39
N THR A 152 -20.34 15.07 -5.66
CA THR A 152 -19.82 15.22 -7.02
C THR A 152 -19.39 13.87 -7.57
N TYR A 153 -19.57 13.67 -8.87
CA TYR A 153 -19.09 12.48 -9.55
C TYR A 153 -17.74 12.76 -10.20
N SER A 154 -16.73 11.94 -9.89
CA SER A 154 -15.42 12.05 -10.51
C SER A 154 -14.85 10.66 -10.79
N ASP A 155 -14.46 10.45 -12.05
CA ASP A 155 -13.67 9.28 -12.46
C ASP A 155 -12.18 9.62 -12.60
N LYS A 156 -11.77 10.84 -12.23
CA LYS A 156 -10.37 11.25 -12.30
C LYS A 156 -9.58 10.54 -11.20
N LYS A 157 -8.94 9.43 -11.56
CA LYS A 157 -7.95 8.78 -10.70
C LYS A 157 -6.74 9.67 -10.49
N PRO A 158 -6.20 9.76 -9.27
CA PRO A 158 -4.91 10.40 -9.03
C PRO A 158 -3.83 9.80 -9.95
N LEU A 159 -2.89 10.62 -10.42
CA LEU A 159 -1.79 10.16 -11.29
C LEU A 159 -1.03 8.97 -10.68
N PHE A 160 -0.79 9.01 -9.38
CA PHE A 160 -0.14 7.92 -8.65
C PHE A 160 -0.91 6.59 -8.71
N GLU A 161 -2.25 6.62 -8.70
CA GLU A 161 -3.05 5.40 -8.84
C GLU A 161 -3.01 4.88 -10.29
N LYS A 162 -3.07 5.78 -11.27
CA LYS A 162 -2.99 5.43 -12.70
C LYS A 162 -1.66 4.77 -13.06
N TYR A 163 -0.55 5.28 -12.52
CA TYR A 163 0.81 4.82 -12.84
C TYR A 163 1.43 3.90 -11.80
N LYS A 164 0.65 3.38 -10.83
CA LYS A 164 1.17 2.52 -9.76
C LYS A 164 1.94 1.31 -10.28
N GLY A 165 1.46 0.67 -11.35
CA GLY A 165 2.14 -0.48 -11.96
C GLY A 165 3.50 -0.12 -12.56
N VAL A 166 3.56 0.98 -13.30
CA VAL A 166 4.81 1.51 -13.88
C VAL A 166 5.79 1.89 -12.77
N LEU A 167 5.30 2.53 -11.70
CA LEU A 167 6.13 2.89 -10.55
C LEU A 167 6.74 1.67 -9.86
N ILE A 168 5.98 0.57 -9.70
CA ILE A 168 6.50 -0.69 -9.16
C ILE A 168 7.61 -1.24 -10.06
N LEU A 169 7.43 -1.24 -11.39
CA LEU A 169 8.45 -1.70 -12.33
C LEU A 169 9.72 -0.85 -12.27
N ILE A 170 9.58 0.48 -12.16
CA ILE A 170 10.72 1.40 -12.00
C ILE A 170 11.48 1.07 -10.72
N VAL A 171 10.79 0.91 -9.59
CA VAL A 171 11.43 0.60 -8.29
C VAL A 171 12.15 -0.75 -8.34
N LEU A 172 11.54 -1.79 -8.91
CA LEU A 172 12.16 -3.09 -9.08
C LEU A 172 13.38 -3.03 -10.03
N GLY A 173 13.29 -2.24 -11.11
CA GLY A 173 14.38 -2.02 -12.04
C GLY A 173 15.56 -1.29 -11.41
N LEU A 174 15.31 -0.25 -10.61
CA LEU A 174 16.33 0.44 -9.82
C LEU A 174 17.00 -0.52 -8.83
N MET A 175 16.20 -1.34 -8.13
CA MET A 175 16.73 -2.33 -7.19
C MET A 175 17.61 -3.37 -7.91
N ALA A 176 17.12 -3.98 -8.98
CA ALA A 176 17.89 -4.93 -9.79
C ALA A 176 19.20 -4.31 -10.28
N THR A 177 19.16 -3.07 -10.73
CA THR A 177 20.31 -2.33 -11.23
C THR A 177 21.38 -2.11 -10.15
N VAL A 178 20.98 -1.66 -8.95
CA VAL A 178 21.90 -1.49 -7.82
C VAL A 178 22.60 -2.81 -7.48
N PHE A 179 21.86 -3.92 -7.43
CA PHE A 179 22.41 -5.20 -7.01
C PHE A 179 23.21 -5.93 -8.10
N ILE A 180 22.86 -5.78 -9.38
CA ILE A 180 23.49 -6.52 -10.49
C ILE A 180 24.61 -5.72 -11.16
N SER A 181 24.48 -4.40 -11.31
CA SER A 181 25.45 -3.62 -12.09
C SER A 181 26.80 -3.50 -11.41
N THR A 182 27.87 -3.55 -12.21
CA THR A 182 29.26 -3.27 -11.79
C THR A 182 29.66 -1.82 -12.06
N ASN A 183 28.88 -1.07 -12.85
CA ASN A 183 29.20 0.31 -13.19
C ASN A 183 28.92 1.22 -12.00
N LYS A 184 29.99 1.77 -11.41
CA LYS A 184 29.96 2.61 -10.20
C LYS A 184 29.05 3.84 -10.34
N LEU A 185 29.08 4.50 -11.50
CA LEU A 185 28.27 5.69 -11.77
C LEU A 185 26.79 5.32 -11.81
N LEU A 186 26.47 4.23 -12.50
CA LEU A 186 25.10 3.76 -12.66
C LEU A 186 24.49 3.26 -11.33
N VAL A 187 25.27 2.53 -10.52
CA VAL A 187 24.89 2.14 -9.15
C VAL A 187 24.69 3.36 -8.25
N GLY A 188 25.58 4.36 -8.33
CA GLY A 188 25.49 5.60 -7.56
C GLY A 188 24.20 6.38 -7.84
N ILE A 189 23.87 6.60 -9.11
CA ILE A 189 22.67 7.34 -9.52
C ILE A 189 21.40 6.56 -9.14
N THR A 190 21.30 5.29 -9.57
CA THR A 190 20.07 4.49 -9.36
C THR A 190 19.81 4.20 -7.88
N GLY A 191 20.87 3.93 -7.12
CA GLY A 191 20.77 3.71 -5.69
C GLY A 191 20.37 4.96 -4.91
N SER A 192 20.87 6.14 -5.29
CA SER A 192 20.46 7.42 -4.69
C SER A 192 18.97 7.69 -4.92
N ILE A 193 18.49 7.49 -6.16
CA ILE A 193 17.06 7.64 -6.49
C ILE A 193 16.22 6.64 -5.68
N LEU A 194 16.66 5.39 -5.58
CA LEU A 194 15.96 4.35 -4.83
C LEU A 194 15.88 4.67 -3.34
N ILE A 195 16.97 5.15 -2.72
CA ILE A 195 16.99 5.55 -1.31
C ILE A 195 16.03 6.72 -1.05
N LEU A 196 16.05 7.76 -1.91
CA LEU A 196 15.12 8.89 -1.80
C LEU A 196 13.67 8.41 -1.89
N PHE A 197 13.37 7.53 -2.83
CA PHE A 197 12.02 6.99 -3.01
C PHE A 197 11.56 6.16 -1.81
N LEU A 198 12.41 5.26 -1.30
CA LEU A 198 12.11 4.44 -0.12
C LEU A 198 11.97 5.28 1.15
N GLY A 199 12.84 6.28 1.33
CA GLY A 199 12.78 7.21 2.46
C GLY A 199 11.51 8.05 2.44
N TYR A 200 11.13 8.61 1.28
CA TYR A 200 9.88 9.34 1.11
C TYR A 200 8.66 8.45 1.37
N SER A 201 8.64 7.23 0.83
CA SER A 201 7.57 6.24 1.06
C SER A 201 7.44 5.89 2.54
N PHE A 202 8.55 5.69 3.24
CA PHE A 202 8.58 5.45 4.68
C PHE A 202 7.96 6.62 5.45
N TYR A 203 8.37 7.85 5.14
CA TYR A 203 7.84 9.05 5.77
C TYR A 203 6.32 9.20 5.55
N GLU A 204 5.86 9.06 4.30
CA GLU A 204 4.44 9.19 3.95
C GLU A 204 3.57 8.16 4.67
N VAL A 205 4.00 6.89 4.75
CA VAL A 205 3.21 5.88 5.48
C VAL A 205 3.16 6.16 6.98
N ARG A 206 4.23 6.66 7.59
CA ARG A 206 4.24 7.00 9.02
C ARG A 206 3.24 8.12 9.33
N ARG A 207 3.17 9.14 8.46
CA ARG A 207 2.27 10.29 8.60
C ARG A 207 0.80 9.98 8.26
N ASN A 208 0.53 8.99 7.42
CA ASN A 208 -0.83 8.72 6.95
C ASN A 208 -1.72 8.09 8.04
N LYS A 209 -2.83 8.76 8.40
CA LYS A 209 -3.81 8.31 9.41
C LYS A 209 -4.64 7.11 8.94
N ASN A 210 -4.76 6.91 7.62
CA ASN A 210 -5.52 5.82 7.02
C ASN A 210 -4.79 4.47 7.04
N ILE A 211 -3.53 4.43 7.44
CA ILE A 211 -2.74 3.20 7.52
C ILE A 211 -2.75 2.69 8.95
N ASP A 212 -3.07 1.41 9.10
CA ASP A 212 -3.19 0.78 10.41
C ASP A 212 -1.82 0.61 11.09
N LYS A 213 -1.83 0.67 12.44
CA LYS A 213 -0.62 0.73 13.29
C LYS A 213 0.32 -0.44 13.03
N LYS A 214 -0.22 -1.65 12.79
CA LYS A 214 0.59 -2.84 12.54
C LYS A 214 1.32 -2.76 11.20
N THR A 215 0.80 -2.01 10.21
CA THR A 215 1.46 -1.84 8.90
C THR A 215 2.59 -0.84 9.08
N LYS A 216 2.32 0.26 9.79
CA LYS A 216 3.36 1.23 10.17
C LYS A 216 4.51 0.59 10.95
N ASN A 217 4.23 -0.40 11.77
CA ASN A 217 5.26 -1.14 12.51
C ASN A 217 5.97 -2.17 11.63
N SER A 218 5.27 -2.85 10.73
CA SER A 218 5.92 -3.76 9.77
C SER A 218 6.87 -3.02 8.82
N MET A 219 6.71 -1.71 8.63
CA MET A 219 7.60 -0.93 7.79
C MET A 219 9.00 -0.73 8.35
N TRP A 220 9.27 -1.09 9.61
CA TRP A 220 10.65 -1.12 10.11
C TRP A 220 11.54 -2.09 9.30
N TRP A 221 10.96 -3.13 8.70
CA TRP A 221 11.67 -4.01 7.76
C TRP A 221 12.20 -3.29 6.52
N LEU A 222 11.57 -2.17 6.12
CA LEU A 222 12.05 -1.34 5.01
C LEU A 222 13.40 -0.68 5.33
N LEU A 223 13.72 -0.43 6.60
CA LEU A 223 15.05 0.07 6.97
C LEU A 223 16.14 -0.95 6.69
N LEU A 224 15.88 -2.26 6.89
CA LEU A 224 16.85 -3.29 6.52
C LEU A 224 17.12 -3.31 5.02
N VAL A 225 16.08 -3.14 4.20
CA VAL A 225 16.24 -3.00 2.75
C VAL A 225 17.05 -1.76 2.41
N LEU A 226 16.78 -0.63 3.06
CA LEU A 226 17.49 0.63 2.86
C LEU A 226 18.98 0.50 3.23
N PHE A 227 19.30 -0.11 4.38
CA PHE A 227 20.68 -0.38 4.78
C PHE A 227 21.38 -1.36 3.84
N SER A 228 20.68 -2.37 3.34
CA SER A 228 21.22 -3.31 2.35
C SER A 228 21.59 -2.61 1.04
N VAL A 229 20.73 -1.71 0.55
CA VAL A 229 21.00 -0.87 -0.64
C VAL A 229 22.22 0.03 -0.39
N ILE A 230 22.26 0.75 0.73
CA ILE A 230 23.40 1.62 1.08
C ILE A 230 24.70 0.83 1.16
N GLY A 231 24.69 -0.32 1.85
CA GLY A 231 25.85 -1.18 1.99
C GLY A 231 26.36 -1.65 0.63
N ASN A 232 25.48 -2.15 -0.23
CA ASN A 232 25.85 -2.62 -1.57
C ASN A 232 26.45 -1.48 -2.42
N MET A 233 25.83 -0.30 -2.40
CA MET A 233 26.38 0.89 -3.07
C MET A 233 27.77 1.24 -2.56
N TYR A 234 27.96 1.28 -1.23
CA TYR A 234 29.24 1.63 -0.61
C TYR A 234 30.35 0.68 -1.06
N PHE A 235 30.11 -0.63 -1.02
CA PHE A 235 31.11 -1.62 -1.42
C PHE A 235 31.49 -1.50 -2.90
N LYS A 236 30.49 -1.33 -3.79
CA LYS A 236 30.73 -1.20 -5.23
C LYS A 236 31.45 0.10 -5.61
N ILE A 237 31.08 1.23 -5.00
CA ILE A 237 31.70 2.52 -5.29
C ILE A 237 33.15 2.53 -4.81
N THR A 238 33.41 2.03 -3.59
CA THR A 238 34.76 1.97 -3.01
C THR A 238 35.66 0.90 -3.64
N GLY A 239 35.11 0.00 -4.48
CA GLY A 239 35.88 -1.06 -5.13
C GLY A 239 36.32 -2.18 -4.18
N LYS A 240 35.57 -2.38 -3.09
CA LYS A 240 35.79 -3.46 -2.11
C LYS A 240 35.06 -4.76 -2.50
N LEU A 241 34.43 -4.78 -3.67
CA LEU A 241 33.64 -5.86 -4.27
C LEU A 241 33.84 -5.85 -5.79
#